data_AF-A0AAD2HF02-F1
#
_entry.id   AF-A0AAD2HF02-F1
#
_cell.length_a   1.000
_cell.length_b   1.000
_cell.length_c   1.000
_cell.angle_alpha   90.00
_cell.angle_beta   90.00
_cell.angle_gamma   90.00
#
_symmetry.space_group_name_H-M   'P 1'
#
loop_
_entity.id
_entity.type
_entity.pdbx_description
1 polymer ?
#
loop_
_entity_poly.entity_id
_entity_poly.type
_entity_poly.pdbx_seq_one_letter_code
_entity_poly.pdbx_strand_id
1 'polypeptide(L)'
;MTPPQEAYLQKQTRMLVDAGVLRPIHPRDVKCVSPIKLAQKEHENEGLSHEELKQELNEACERAGMPRPYEMEHKVRTKGAKGGSSQQEQKWRICQNFHELKKLLKVVPVPQGNIRDKQRRLAGHRYVSIFDFASGFFALRVDEAAQPYLVMFVPGMGYFAYT
;
A
#
# COMPACT_ATOMS: atom_id res chain seq x y z
N MET A 1 13.05 1.98 18.01
CA MET A 1 12.61 3.04 17.08
C MET A 1 13.47 4.27 17.35
N THR A 2 13.67 5.15 16.39
CA THR A 2 14.38 6.42 16.63
C THR A 2 13.39 7.49 17.11
N PRO A 3 13.81 8.56 17.82
CA PRO A 3 12.89 9.60 18.29
C PRO A 3 12.01 10.24 17.19
N PRO A 4 12.52 10.53 15.97
CA PRO A 4 11.67 11.02 14.87
C PRO A 4 10.59 10.01 14.44
N GLN A 5 10.93 8.71 14.44
CA GLN A 5 9.98 7.64 14.13
C GLN A 5 8.89 7.54 15.20
N GLU A 6 9.24 7.72 16.47
CA GLU A 6 8.26 7.71 17.58
C GLU A 6 7.30 8.87 17.48
N ALA A 7 7.80 10.09 17.28
CA ALA A 7 6.97 11.28 17.10
C ALA A 7 5.99 11.11 15.93
N TYR A 8 6.45 10.53 14.82
CA TYR A 8 5.60 10.23 13.68
C TYR A 8 4.53 9.19 13.99
N LEU A 9 4.92 8.06 14.61
CA LEU A 9 3.97 7.01 14.96
C LEU A 9 2.90 7.55 15.91
N GLN A 10 3.29 8.36 16.90
CA GLN A 10 2.35 9.02 17.81
C GLN A 10 1.39 9.95 17.07
N LYS A 11 1.90 10.79 16.16
CA LYS A 11 1.07 11.68 15.32
C LYS A 11 0.06 10.89 14.49
N GLN A 12 0.50 9.83 13.80
CA GLN A 12 -0.39 8.98 13.00
C GLN A 12 -1.40 8.23 13.87
N THR A 13 -0.99 7.77 15.05
CA THR A 13 -1.90 7.09 15.99
C THR A 13 -3.03 8.02 16.41
N ARG A 14 -2.74 9.29 16.75
CA ARG A 14 -3.78 10.28 17.08
C ARG A 14 -4.76 10.45 15.92
N MET A 15 -4.26 10.62 14.70
CA MET A 15 -5.12 10.72 13.51
C MET A 15 -6.04 9.51 13.32
N LEU A 16 -5.52 8.30 13.54
CA LEU A 16 -6.31 7.07 13.42
C LEU A 16 -7.34 6.91 14.55
N VAL A 17 -7.02 7.41 15.76
CA VAL A 17 -7.98 7.47 16.87
C VAL A 17 -9.09 8.47 16.57
N ASP A 18 -8.75 9.67 16.10
CA ASP A 18 -9.73 10.70 15.73
C ASP A 18 -10.64 10.24 14.58
N ALA A 19 -10.11 9.45 13.64
CA ALA A 19 -10.87 8.82 12.56
C ALA A 19 -11.70 7.60 12.99
N GLY A 20 -11.60 7.18 14.26
CA GLY A 20 -12.32 6.02 14.79
C GLY A 20 -11.83 4.66 14.28
N VAL A 21 -10.61 4.59 13.73
CA VAL A 21 -9.95 3.36 13.23
C VAL A 21 -9.20 2.63 14.34
N LEU A 22 -8.74 3.38 15.35
CA LEU A 22 -8.09 2.84 16.53
C LEU A 22 -8.84 3.31 17.78
N ARG A 23 -8.80 2.50 18.83
CA ARG A 23 -9.23 2.89 20.18
C ARG A 23 -8.19 2.48 21.22
N PRO A 24 -8.05 3.24 22.32
CA PRO A 24 -7.27 2.76 23.46
C PRO A 24 -7.88 1.46 24.01
N ILE A 25 -7.01 0.55 24.44
CA ILE A 25 -7.39 -0.71 25.10
C ILE A 25 -6.62 -0.85 26.40
N HIS A 26 -7.30 -1.32 27.45
CA HIS A 26 -6.67 -1.51 28.75
C HIS A 26 -5.67 -2.68 28.68
N PRO A 27 -4.47 -2.59 29.30
CA PRO A 27 -3.44 -3.63 29.19
C PRO A 27 -3.90 -5.04 29.60
N ARG A 28 -4.85 -5.15 30.53
CA ARG A 28 -5.41 -6.44 30.97
C ARG A 28 -6.25 -7.15 29.90
N ASP A 29 -6.79 -6.39 28.95
CA ASP A 29 -7.68 -6.93 27.92
C ASP A 29 -6.89 -7.35 26.68
N VAL A 30 -5.64 -6.92 26.55
CA VAL A 30 -4.74 -7.26 25.44
C VAL A 30 -4.44 -8.76 25.45
N LYS A 31 -4.67 -9.43 24.30
CA LYS A 31 -4.36 -10.86 24.11
C LYS A 31 -3.10 -11.08 23.28
N CYS A 32 -2.82 -10.20 22.33
CA CYS A 32 -1.62 -10.26 21.50
C CYS A 32 -1.19 -8.85 21.09
N VAL A 33 0.12 -8.59 21.10
CA VAL A 33 0.69 -7.33 20.59
C VAL A 33 1.57 -7.65 19.39
N SER A 34 1.20 -7.13 18.22
CA SER A 34 2.01 -7.31 17.02
C SER A 34 3.03 -6.17 16.89
N PRO A 35 4.33 -6.47 16.69
CA PRO A 35 5.36 -5.45 16.66
C PRO A 35 5.23 -4.55 15.44
N ILE A 36 5.55 -3.28 15.61
CA ILE A 36 5.54 -2.27 14.55
C ILE A 36 6.96 -2.00 14.05
N LYS A 37 7.08 -1.89 12.73
CA LYS A 37 8.25 -1.33 12.06
C LYS A 37 7.81 -0.16 11.19
N LEU A 38 8.58 0.93 11.22
CA LEU A 38 8.44 2.01 10.25
C LEU A 38 9.37 1.73 9.08
N ALA A 39 8.80 1.44 7.92
CA ALA A 39 9.54 1.33 6.68
C ALA A 39 9.62 2.72 6.03
N GLN A 40 10.78 3.08 5.49
CA GLN A 40 10.87 4.28 4.66
C GLN A 40 10.04 4.03 3.40
N LYS A 41 9.19 4.99 3.04
CA LYS A 41 8.59 4.99 1.71
C LYS A 41 9.76 5.30 0.78
N GLU A 42 10.18 4.33 -0.02
CA GLU A 42 11.15 4.59 -1.09
C GLU A 42 10.65 5.81 -1.86
N HIS A 43 11.55 6.75 -2.13
CA HIS A 43 11.29 7.80 -3.11
C HIS A 43 10.69 7.13 -4.33
N GLU A 44 9.67 7.76 -4.91
CA GLU A 44 9.11 7.34 -6.19
C GLU A 44 10.28 7.13 -7.15
N ASN A 45 10.75 5.88 -7.29
CA ASN A 45 11.18 5.41 -8.59
C ASN A 45 9.89 5.50 -9.37
N GLU A 46 9.60 6.69 -9.89
CA GLU A 46 8.60 6.89 -10.92
C GLU A 46 8.86 5.76 -11.88
N GLY A 47 7.89 4.83 -11.96
CA GLY A 47 7.93 3.80 -12.96
C GLY A 47 8.10 4.46 -14.33
N LEU A 48 8.35 3.66 -15.35
CA LEU A 48 8.39 4.18 -16.70
C LEU A 48 7.15 5.04 -16.95
N SER A 49 7.39 6.27 -17.38
CA SER A 49 6.33 7.18 -17.80
C SER A 49 5.50 6.50 -18.90
N HIS A 50 4.27 6.98 -19.11
CA HIS A 50 3.39 6.41 -20.13
C HIS A 50 4.05 6.34 -21.52
N GLU A 51 4.87 7.32 -21.87
CA GLU A 51 5.64 7.34 -23.11
C GLU A 51 6.75 6.27 -23.12
N GLU A 52 7.48 6.11 -22.03
CA GLU A 52 8.49 5.06 -21.91
C GLU A 52 7.87 3.65 -21.97
N LEU A 53 6.67 3.45 -21.41
CA LEU A 53 5.93 2.19 -21.51
C LEU A 53 5.49 1.89 -22.95
N LYS A 54 4.98 2.88 -23.69
CA LYS A 54 4.65 2.72 -25.11
C LYS A 54 5.87 2.35 -25.94
N GLN A 55 7.01 2.96 -25.63
CA GLN A 55 8.27 2.67 -26.32
C GLN A 55 8.75 1.24 -26.06
N GLU A 56 8.76 0.80 -24.80
CA GLU A 56 9.14 -0.57 -24.45
C GLU A 56 8.20 -1.61 -25.10
N LEU A 57 6.91 -1.30 -25.20
CA LEU A 57 5.93 -2.14 -25.88
C LEU A 57 6.20 -2.23 -27.39
N ASN A 58 6.48 -1.10 -28.06
CA ASN A 58 6.87 -1.11 -29.47
C ASN A 58 8.14 -1.94 -29.71
N GLU A 59 9.16 -1.78 -28.88
CA GLU A 59 10.42 -2.56 -28.95
C GLU A 59 10.18 -4.06 -28.72
N ALA A 60 9.24 -4.43 -27.84
CA ALA A 60 8.84 -5.81 -27.64
C ALA A 60 8.09 -6.40 -28.85
N CYS A 61 7.18 -5.63 -29.46
CA CYS A 61 6.48 -6.02 -30.68
C CYS A 61 7.45 -6.23 -31.85
N GLU A 62 8.40 -5.32 -32.06
CA GLU A 62 9.42 -5.44 -33.10
C GLU A 62 10.29 -6.69 -32.94
N ARG A 63 10.77 -6.96 -31.72
CA ARG A 63 11.53 -8.19 -31.43
C ARG A 63 10.74 -9.46 -31.72
N ALA A 64 9.42 -9.40 -31.60
CA ALA A 64 8.52 -10.51 -31.91
C ALA A 64 8.03 -10.53 -33.38
N GLY A 65 8.51 -9.61 -34.23
CA GLY A 65 8.08 -9.49 -35.62
C GLY A 65 6.63 -8.99 -35.79
N MET A 66 6.06 -8.35 -34.77
CA MET A 66 4.71 -7.79 -34.78
C MET A 66 4.74 -6.29 -35.13
N PRO A 67 3.68 -5.77 -35.77
CA PRO A 67 3.59 -4.35 -36.09
C PRO A 67 3.54 -3.49 -34.82
N ARG A 68 4.08 -2.27 -34.90
CA ARG A 68 4.10 -1.31 -33.80
C ARG A 68 2.68 -0.84 -33.48
N PRO A 69 2.17 -1.01 -32.25
CA PRO A 69 0.83 -0.54 -31.88
C PRO A 69 0.73 0.99 -31.73
N TYR A 70 1.85 1.70 -31.50
CA TYR A 70 1.86 3.15 -31.34
C TYR A 70 2.82 3.82 -32.32
N GLU A 71 2.33 4.79 -33.09
CA GLU A 71 3.19 5.68 -33.86
C GLU A 71 3.84 6.69 -32.91
N MET A 72 5.14 6.56 -32.69
CA MET A 72 5.92 7.47 -31.86
C MET A 72 7.16 7.94 -32.61
N GLU A 73 7.47 9.23 -32.53
CA GLU A 73 8.74 9.77 -33.00
C GLU A 73 9.88 9.14 -32.16
N HIS A 74 10.92 8.61 -32.81
CA HIS A 74 12.10 8.08 -32.12
C HIS A 74 12.82 9.22 -31.39
N LYS A 75 12.39 9.56 -30.17
CA LYS A 75 13.17 10.42 -29.30
C LYS A 75 14.26 9.57 -28.67
N VAL A 76 15.50 9.98 -28.92
CA VAL A 76 16.68 9.49 -28.22
C VAL A 76 16.39 9.56 -26.72
N ARG A 77 16.68 8.48 -25.99
CA ARG A 77 16.61 8.44 -24.52
C ARG A 77 17.53 9.51 -23.94
N THR A 78 17.04 10.74 -23.80
CA THR A 78 17.68 11.71 -22.92
C THR A 78 17.36 11.21 -21.53
N LYS A 79 18.34 10.60 -20.84
CA LYS A 79 18.27 10.42 -19.39
C LYS A 79 18.21 11.82 -18.77
N GLY A 80 17.01 12.38 -18.70
CA GLY A 80 16.75 13.67 -18.08
C GLY A 80 17.29 13.60 -16.67
N ALA A 81 18.24 14.48 -16.37
CA ALA A 81 18.74 14.67 -15.03
C ALA A 81 17.54 14.82 -14.09
N LYS A 82 17.46 13.94 -13.09
CA LYS A 82 16.43 13.99 -12.05
C LYS A 82 16.44 15.40 -11.48
N GLY A 83 15.36 16.15 -11.74
CA GLY A 83 15.17 17.49 -11.20
C GLY A 83 15.38 17.45 -9.69
N GLY A 84 16.13 18.42 -9.17
CA GLY A 84 16.51 18.48 -7.77
C GLY A 84 15.28 18.37 -6.88
N SER A 85 15.21 17.29 -6.09
CA SER A 85 14.19 17.16 -5.07
C SER A 85 14.42 18.25 -4.02
N SER A 86 13.48 19.19 -3.92
CA SER A 86 13.21 19.87 -2.66
C SER A 86 13.20 18.82 -1.54
N GLN A 87 13.79 19.14 -0.38
CA GLN A 87 13.83 18.24 0.78
C GLN A 87 12.39 17.85 1.18
N GLN A 88 11.85 16.81 0.55
CA GLN A 88 10.55 16.28 0.91
C GLN A 88 10.71 15.58 2.26
N GLU A 89 9.87 15.95 3.23
CA GLU A 89 9.79 15.27 4.52
C GLU A 89 9.69 13.76 4.30
N GLN A 90 10.55 13.03 5.00
CA GLN A 90 10.64 11.59 4.85
C GLN A 90 9.33 10.92 5.25
N LYS A 91 8.61 10.35 4.27
CA LYS A 91 7.36 9.63 4.52
C LYS A 91 7.67 8.20 4.96
N TRP A 92 7.06 7.76 6.05
CA TRP A 92 7.17 6.38 6.54
C TRP A 92 5.88 5.60 6.30
N ARG A 93 5.99 4.28 6.17
CA ARG A 93 4.86 3.34 6.23
C ARG A 93 4.87 2.64 7.58
N ILE A 94 3.73 2.65 8.27
CA ILE A 94 3.53 1.87 9.49
C ILE A 94 3.24 0.42 9.08
N CYS A 95 4.17 -0.48 9.39
CA CYS A 95 4.03 -1.89 9.10
C CYS A 95 3.88 -2.67 10.42
N GLN A 96 2.71 -3.24 10.65
CA GLN A 96 2.48 -4.12 11.78
C GLN A 96 2.71 -5.57 11.37
N ASN A 97 3.57 -6.27 12.10
CA ASN A 97 3.96 -7.63 11.77
C ASN A 97 3.01 -8.64 12.41
N PHE A 98 1.99 -9.04 11.66
CA PHE A 98 1.04 -10.09 12.04
C PHE A 98 1.52 -11.52 11.71
N HIS A 99 2.81 -11.76 11.44
CA HIS A 99 3.28 -13.07 10.98
C HIS A 99 2.90 -14.22 11.93
N GLU A 100 3.14 -14.07 13.23
CA GLU A 100 2.79 -15.11 14.21
C GLU A 100 1.27 -15.27 14.37
N LEU A 101 0.52 -14.17 14.40
CA LEU A 101 -0.94 -14.23 14.46
C LEU A 101 -1.51 -14.98 13.25
N LYS A 102 -0.99 -14.71 12.04
CA LYS A 102 -1.44 -15.37 10.81
C LYS A 102 -1.21 -16.88 10.81
N LYS A 103 -0.19 -17.41 11.50
CA LYS A 103 0.05 -18.87 11.58
C LYS A 103 -1.08 -19.59 12.34
N LEU A 104 -1.72 -18.91 13.29
CA LEU A 104 -2.78 -19.46 14.12
C LEU A 104 -4.16 -19.32 13.48
N LEU A 105 -4.31 -18.35 12.57
CA LEU A 105 -5.57 -18.06 11.91
C LEU A 105 -5.81 -19.04 10.75
N LYS A 106 -6.93 -19.75 10.82
CA LYS A 106 -7.45 -20.59 9.72
C LYS A 106 -8.52 -19.81 8.97
N VAL A 107 -8.11 -18.95 8.06
CA VAL A 107 -9.03 -18.14 7.24
C VAL A 107 -9.15 -18.75 5.86
N VAL A 108 -10.38 -18.98 5.41
CA VAL A 108 -10.64 -19.41 4.04
C VAL A 108 -10.34 -18.22 3.12
N PRO A 109 -9.56 -18.42 2.04
CA PRO A 109 -9.27 -17.33 1.11
C PRO A 109 -10.56 -16.81 0.49
N VAL A 110 -10.71 -15.48 0.44
CA VAL A 110 -11.81 -14.84 -0.28
C VAL A 110 -11.70 -15.20 -1.76
N PRO A 111 -12.76 -15.72 -2.41
CA PRO A 111 -12.71 -16.11 -3.81
C PRO A 111 -12.43 -14.89 -4.70
N GLN A 112 -11.20 -14.80 -5.21
CA GLN A 112 -10.77 -13.69 -6.05
C GLN A 112 -11.30 -13.79 -7.49
N GLY A 113 -11.74 -14.97 -7.92
CA GLY A 113 -12.08 -15.26 -9.32
C GLY A 113 -10.86 -15.32 -10.25
N ASN A 114 -11.08 -15.62 -11.53
CA ASN A 114 -10.01 -15.73 -12.52
C ASN A 114 -9.67 -14.37 -13.14
N ILE A 115 -8.40 -13.97 -13.07
CA ILE A 115 -7.94 -12.68 -13.61
C ILE A 115 -8.11 -12.55 -15.12
N ARG A 116 -7.92 -13.63 -15.89
CA ARG A 116 -8.08 -13.63 -17.36
C ARG A 116 -9.53 -13.43 -17.75
N ASP A 117 -10.46 -14.01 -16.99
CA ASP A 117 -11.89 -13.80 -17.24
C ASP A 117 -12.30 -12.35 -16.95
N LYS A 118 -11.76 -11.75 -15.88
CA LYS A 118 -11.97 -10.32 -15.58
C LYS A 118 -11.41 -9.42 -16.69
N GLN A 119 -10.20 -9.69 -17.16
CA GLN A 119 -9.56 -8.95 -18.26
C GLN A 119 -10.34 -9.09 -19.56
N ARG A 120 -10.80 -10.31 -19.90
CA ARG A 120 -11.61 -10.56 -21.10
C ARG A 120 -12.93 -9.79 -21.07
N ARG A 121 -13.58 -9.69 -19.90
CA ARG A 121 -14.80 -8.88 -19.72
C ARG A 121 -14.54 -7.38 -19.84
N LEU A 122 -13.33 -6.91 -19.55
CA LEU A 122 -12.94 -5.52 -19.70
C LEU A 122 -12.53 -5.18 -21.16
N ALA A 123 -12.09 -6.17 -21.93
CA ALA A 123 -11.61 -5.96 -23.29
C ALA A 123 -12.71 -5.47 -24.24
N GLY A 124 -12.38 -4.51 -25.10
CA GLY A 124 -13.30 -3.95 -26.11
C GLY A 124 -14.14 -2.76 -25.63
N HIS A 125 -14.07 -2.37 -24.35
CA HIS A 125 -14.70 -1.15 -23.88
C HIS A 125 -13.94 0.10 -24.33
N ARG A 126 -14.67 1.08 -24.89
CA ARG A 126 -14.11 2.35 -25.37
C ARG A 126 -13.61 3.25 -24.23
N TYR A 127 -14.24 3.16 -23.06
CA TYR A 127 -13.92 3.98 -21.89
C TYR A 127 -13.84 3.07 -20.65
N VAL A 128 -12.82 3.31 -19.82
CA VAL A 128 -12.61 2.61 -18.56
C VAL A 128 -12.43 3.65 -17.46
N SER A 129 -13.19 3.53 -16.39
CA SER A 129 -13.04 4.34 -15.18
C SER A 129 -12.53 3.45 -14.06
N ILE A 130 -11.49 3.92 -13.36
CA ILE A 130 -10.85 3.21 -12.26
C ILE A 130 -11.08 4.01 -10.99
N PHE A 131 -11.56 3.34 -9.95
CA PHE A 131 -11.74 3.91 -8.62
C PHE A 131 -10.79 3.18 -7.67
N ASP A 132 -9.89 3.93 -7.04
CA ASP A 132 -9.06 3.42 -5.96
C ASP A 132 -9.69 3.80 -4.61
N PHE A 133 -10.01 2.80 -3.80
CA PHE A 133 -10.54 3.00 -2.45
C PHE A 133 -9.43 3.33 -1.43
N ALA A 134 -8.17 3.39 -1.84
CA ALA A 134 -6.93 3.79 -1.15
C ALA A 134 -6.68 3.14 0.22
N SER A 135 -7.60 3.35 1.17
CA SER A 135 -7.61 2.85 2.54
C SER A 135 -8.86 1.99 2.85
N GLY A 136 -9.42 1.32 1.84
CA GLY A 136 -10.66 0.54 1.97
C GLY A 136 -10.66 -0.51 3.09
N PHE A 137 -9.48 -0.95 3.56
CA PHE A 137 -9.37 -1.83 4.72
C PHE A 137 -9.90 -1.19 6.01
N PHE A 138 -9.74 0.11 6.21
CA PHE A 138 -10.23 0.82 7.40
C PHE A 138 -11.73 1.14 7.35
N ALA A 139 -12.38 0.92 6.22
CA ALA A 139 -13.83 1.03 6.11
C ALA A 139 -14.56 -0.18 6.71
N LEU A 140 -13.84 -1.30 6.93
CA LEU A 140 -14.39 -2.51 7.51
C LEU A 140 -14.16 -2.50 9.02
N ARG A 141 -15.23 -2.71 9.79
CA ARG A 141 -15.15 -2.83 11.25
C ARG A 141 -14.56 -4.18 11.63
N VAL A 142 -13.66 -4.15 12.60
CA VAL A 142 -13.08 -5.35 13.20
C VAL A 142 -14.07 -5.92 14.21
N ASP A 143 -14.35 -7.22 14.10
CA ASP A 143 -15.15 -7.97 15.06
C ASP A 143 -14.63 -7.76 16.49
N GLU A 144 -15.54 -7.45 17.43
CA GLU A 144 -15.18 -7.07 18.80
C GLU A 144 -14.33 -8.13 19.51
N ALA A 145 -14.57 -9.41 19.24
CA ALA A 145 -13.79 -10.50 19.83
C ALA A 145 -12.37 -10.61 19.23
N ALA A 146 -12.16 -10.11 18.01
CA ALA A 146 -10.86 -10.09 17.35
C ALA A 146 -9.99 -8.89 17.75
N GLN A 147 -10.59 -7.76 18.16
CA GLN A 147 -9.86 -6.53 18.49
C GLN A 147 -8.72 -6.73 19.53
N PRO A 148 -8.89 -7.51 20.62
CA PRO A 148 -7.83 -7.77 21.59
C PRO A 148 -6.59 -8.49 21.04
N TYR A 149 -6.69 -9.11 19.86
CA TYR A 149 -5.59 -9.78 19.16
C TYR A 149 -4.92 -8.87 18.13
N LEU A 150 -5.58 -7.78 17.73
CA LEU A 150 -5.13 -6.80 16.76
C LEU A 150 -4.67 -5.52 17.46
N VAL A 151 -3.76 -5.66 18.41
CA VAL A 151 -3.26 -4.56 19.24
C VAL A 151 -1.86 -4.14 18.82
N MET A 152 -1.63 -2.83 18.80
CA MET A 152 -0.32 -2.20 18.70
C MET A 152 0.05 -1.49 19.99
N PHE A 153 1.36 -1.50 20.30
CA PHE A 153 1.94 -0.67 21.36
C PHE A 153 2.63 0.54 20.74
N VAL A 154 2.31 1.73 21.27
CA VAL A 154 2.88 3.01 20.85
C VAL A 154 3.68 3.59 22.02
N PRO A 155 5.02 3.73 21.89
CA PRO A 155 5.86 4.31 22.93
C PRO A 155 5.33 5.67 23.39
N GLY A 156 5.17 5.85 24.70
CA GLY A 156 4.64 7.08 25.31
C GLY A 156 3.12 7.26 25.24
N MET A 157 2.38 6.38 24.57
CA MET A 157 0.90 6.46 24.48
C MET A 157 0.17 5.21 24.98
N GLY A 158 0.80 4.03 24.96
CA GLY A 158 0.20 2.80 25.45
C GLY A 158 -0.33 1.89 24.34
N TYR A 159 -1.41 1.14 24.62
CA TYR A 159 -1.94 0.09 23.74
C TYR A 159 -3.19 0.56 23.00
N PHE A 160 -3.26 0.25 21.71
CA PHE A 160 -4.37 0.60 20.83
C PHE A 160 -4.82 -0.63 20.03
N ALA A 161 -6.12 -0.83 19.94
CA ALA A 161 -6.75 -1.89 19.15
C ALA A 161 -7.46 -1.30 17.93
N TYR A 162 -7.50 -2.05 16.82
CA TYR A 162 -8.36 -1.73 15.68
C TYR A 162 -9.85 -1.92 16.01
N THR A 163 -10.71 -1.13 15.37
CA THR A 163 -12.17 -1.05 15.60
C THR A 163 -13.01 -1.50 14.42
#